data_AF-A0A2V9L215-F1
#
_entry.id   AF-A0A2V9L215-F1
#
_cell.length_a   1.000
_cell.length_b   1.000
_cell.length_c   1.000
_cell.angle_alpha   90.00
_cell.angle_beta   90.00
_cell.angle_gamma   90.00
#
_symmetry.space_group_name_H-M   'P 1'
#
loop_
_entity.id
_entity.type
_entity.pdbx_description
1 polymer ?
#
loop_
_entity_poly.entity_id
_entity_poly.type
_entity_poly.pdbx_seq_one_letter_code
_entity_poly.pdbx_strand_id
1 'polypeptide(L)'
;LGEVYARQRDFNAARSELEKAVALNPHLAAAYYTLGGVYRHLGLKTQAESAYAAFQKEQNHKSEREADRVREAIQGNGTNASGPR
;
A
#
# COMPACT_ATOMS: atom_id res chain seq x y z
N LEU A 1 8.88 7.29 6.67
CA LEU A 1 10.13 6.83 6.04
C LEU A 1 10.21 7.14 4.53
N GLY A 2 9.09 7.30 3.80
CA GLY A 2 9.09 7.65 2.38
C GLY A 2 9.67 9.04 2.04
N GLU A 3 9.52 10.04 2.91
CA GLU A 3 10.04 11.41 2.68
C GLU A 3 11.57 11.54 2.81
N VAL A 4 12.27 10.52 3.35
CA VAL A 4 13.73 10.57 3.54
C VAL A 4 14.48 10.37 2.22
N TYR A 5 13.94 9.57 1.29
CA TYR A 5 14.62 9.26 0.03
C TYR A 5 14.58 10.40 -1.00
N ALA A 6 13.64 11.33 -0.85
CA ALA A 6 13.56 12.53 -1.69
C ALA A 6 14.76 13.48 -1.47
N ARG A 7 15.49 13.36 -0.35
CA ARG A 7 16.59 14.27 -0.01
C ARG A 7 17.99 13.79 -0.37
N GLN A 8 18.20 12.50 -0.68
CA GLN A 8 19.58 11.96 -0.79
C GLN A 8 20.01 11.43 -2.16
N ARG A 9 19.22 11.57 -3.25
CA ARG A 9 19.57 11.01 -4.58
C ARG A 9 19.86 9.48 -4.59
N ASP A 10 19.77 8.80 -3.45
CA ASP A 10 19.99 7.36 -3.30
C ASP A 10 18.73 6.56 -3.62
N PHE A 11 18.26 6.72 -4.85
CA PHE A 11 17.16 5.93 -5.39
C PHE A 11 17.49 4.43 -5.40
N ASN A 12 18.78 4.05 -5.48
CA ASN A 12 19.20 2.65 -5.38
C ASN A 12 18.98 2.05 -3.98
N ALA A 13 19.31 2.78 -2.91
CA ALA A 13 19.05 2.34 -1.55
C ALA A 13 17.54 2.29 -1.27
N ALA A 14 16.81 3.30 -1.75
CA ALA A 14 15.34 3.36 -1.67
C ALA A 14 14.71 2.12 -2.31
N ARG A 15 15.18 1.73 -3.50
CA ARG A 15 14.72 0.53 -4.19
C ARG A 15 14.88 -0.71 -3.31
N SER A 16 16.07 -0.93 -2.76
CA SER A 16 16.36 -2.14 -1.99
C SER A 16 15.49 -2.26 -0.73
N GLU A 17 15.28 -1.15 -0.02
CA GLU A 17 14.42 -1.15 1.17
C GLU A 17 12.94 -1.34 0.83
N LEU A 18 12.48 -0.76 -0.28
CA LEU A 18 11.11 -0.95 -0.75
C LEU A 18 10.87 -2.37 -1.28
N GLU A 19 11.86 -2.99 -1.93
CA GLU A 19 11.82 -4.39 -2.37
C GLU A 19 11.66 -5.33 -1.16
N LYS A 20 12.40 -5.09 -0.07
CA LYS A 20 12.18 -5.81 1.19
C LYS A 20 10.79 -5.55 1.76
N ALA A 21 10.30 -4.31 1.71
CA ALA A 21 8.99 -3.96 2.25
C ALA A 21 7.84 -4.69 1.50
N VAL A 22 7.90 -4.79 0.16
CA VAL A 22 6.93 -5.55 -0.62
C VAL A 22 7.10 -7.06 -0.48
N ALA A 23 8.31 -7.55 -0.19
CA ALA A 23 8.54 -8.96 0.12
C ALA A 23 7.97 -9.36 1.48
N LEU A 24 8.06 -8.47 2.48
CA LEU A 24 7.48 -8.68 3.81
C LEU A 24 5.95 -8.52 3.78
N ASN A 25 5.46 -7.50 3.07
CA ASN A 25 4.04 -7.19 2.95
C ASN A 25 3.66 -6.97 1.49
N PRO A 26 3.28 -8.04 0.76
CA PRO A 26 2.88 -7.95 -0.65
C PRO A 26 1.56 -7.19 -0.86
N HIS A 27 0.84 -6.85 0.21
CA HIS A 27 -0.39 -6.04 0.16
C HIS A 27 -0.15 -4.54 0.45
N LEU A 28 1.13 -4.11 0.51
CA LEU A 28 1.49 -2.74 0.82
C LEU A 28 1.46 -1.84 -0.42
N ALA A 29 0.26 -1.39 -0.79
CA ALA A 29 0.04 -0.49 -1.92
C ALA A 29 0.99 0.74 -1.91
N ALA A 30 1.19 1.38 -0.74
CA ALA A 30 2.08 2.53 -0.61
C ALA A 30 3.54 2.25 -1.03
N ALA A 31 4.04 1.03 -0.79
CA ALA A 31 5.38 0.63 -1.18
C ALA A 31 5.50 0.47 -2.71
N TYR A 32 4.50 -0.12 -3.36
CA TYR A 32 4.46 -0.21 -4.83
C TYR A 32 4.42 1.15 -5.52
N TYR A 33 3.63 2.11 -4.99
CA TYR A 33 3.60 3.47 -5.52
C TYR A 33 4.97 4.17 -5.42
N THR A 34 5.63 4.01 -4.27
CA THR A 34 6.95 4.60 -4.03
C THR A 34 8.02 3.92 -4.88
N LEU A 35 7.97 2.58 -5.05
CA LEU A 35 8.82 1.82 -5.97
C LEU A 35 8.68 2.31 -7.41
N GLY A 36 7.45 2.54 -7.88
CA GLY A 36 7.20 3.10 -9.20
C GLY A 36 7.87 4.45 -9.42
N GLY A 37 7.79 5.34 -8.42
CA GLY A 37 8.46 6.65 -8.45
C GLY A 37 9.98 6.51 -8.48
N VAL A 38 10.53 5.68 -7.60
CA VAL A 38 11.97 5.36 -7.53
C VAL A 38 12.48 4.81 -8.87
N TYR A 39 11.76 3.87 -9.48
CA TYR A 39 12.11 3.31 -10.78
C TYR A 39 12.08 4.36 -11.89
N ARG A 40 11.10 5.28 -11.90
CA ARG A 40 11.10 6.40 -12.86
C ARG A 40 12.32 7.29 -12.71
N HIS A 41 12.73 7.59 -11.48
CA HIS A 41 13.93 8.40 -11.22
C HIS A 41 15.24 7.68 -11.62
N LEU A 42 15.27 6.36 -11.54
CA LEU A 42 16.38 5.53 -12.01
C LEU A 42 16.38 5.30 -13.54
N GLY A 43 15.38 5.80 -14.28
CA GLY A 43 15.22 5.55 -15.72
C GLY A 43 14.68 4.16 -16.06
N LEU A 44 14.28 3.37 -15.06
CA LEU A 44 13.79 2.01 -15.18
C LEU A 44 12.28 1.99 -15.49
N LYS A 45 11.93 2.49 -16.68
CA LYS A 45 10.55 2.75 -17.08
C LYS A 45 9.64 1.50 -17.01
N THR A 46 10.12 0.36 -17.51
CA THR A 46 9.37 -0.91 -17.50
C THR A 46 9.08 -1.39 -16.07
N GLN A 47 10.05 -1.27 -15.16
CA GLN A 47 9.87 -1.66 -13.76
C GLN A 47 8.92 -0.70 -13.03
N ALA A 48 8.97 0.59 -13.37
CA ALA A 48 8.03 1.57 -12.85
C ALA A 48 6.58 1.25 -13.24
N GLU A 49 6.34 0.94 -14.51
CA GLU A 49 5.00 0.58 -15.01
C GLU A 49 4.47 -0.68 -14.30
N SER A 50 5.32 -1.69 -14.12
CA SER A 50 4.97 -2.91 -13.38
C SER A 50 4.61 -2.62 -11.92
N ALA A 51 5.40 -1.78 -11.24
CA ALA A 51 5.13 -1.39 -9.85
C ALA A 51 3.83 -0.59 -9.71
N TYR A 52 3.54 0.34 -10.62
CA TYR A 52 2.28 1.08 -10.63
C TYR A 52 1.06 0.21 -10.96
N ALA A 53 1.22 -0.82 -11.79
CA ALA A 53 0.16 -1.79 -12.06
C ALA A 53 -0.15 -2.62 -10.79
N ALA A 54 0.88 -3.08 -10.07
CA ALA A 54 0.71 -3.78 -8.79
C ALA A 54 0.02 -2.89 -7.74
N PHE A 55 0.42 -1.61 -7.66
CA PHE A 55 -0.23 -0.62 -6.79
C PHE A 55 -1.74 -0.50 -7.06
N GLN A 56 -2.13 -0.35 -8.33
CA GLN A 56 -3.53 -0.23 -8.72
C GLN A 56 -4.32 -1.51 -8.41
N LYS A 57 -3.70 -2.68 -8.63
CA LYS A 57 -4.31 -3.96 -8.30
C LYS A 57 -4.59 -4.09 -6.80
N GLU A 58 -3.62 -3.75 -5.95
CA GLU A 58 -3.79 -3.79 -4.50
C GLU A 58 -4.77 -2.74 -3.98
N GLN A 59 -4.81 -1.54 -4.59
CA GLN A 59 -5.83 -0.54 -4.27
C GLN A 59 -7.24 -1.03 -4.59
N ASN A 60 -7.46 -1.62 -5.78
CA ASN A 60 -8.77 -2.16 -6.14
C ASN A 60 -9.18 -3.32 -5.20
N HIS A 61 -8.24 -4.20 -4.85
CA HIS A 61 -8.51 -5.33 -3.96
C HIS A 61 -8.78 -4.90 -2.50
N LYS A 62 -8.08 -3.87 -2.00
CA LYS A 62 -8.40 -3.27 -0.69
C LYS A 62 -9.70 -2.49 -0.72
N SER A 63 -10.00 -1.75 -1.78
CA SER A 63 -11.26 -1.01 -1.88
C SER A 63 -12.46 -1.96 -1.81
N GLU A 64 -12.31 -3.20 -2.28
CA GLU A 64 -13.34 -4.23 -2.18
C GLU A 64 -13.41 -4.87 -0.77
N ARG A 65 -12.26 -5.17 -0.14
CA ARG A 65 -12.20 -5.73 1.23
C ARG A 65 -12.53 -4.73 2.34
N GLU A 66 -12.17 -3.46 2.16
CA GLU A 66 -12.53 -2.37 3.06
C GLU A 66 -13.99 -1.98 2.89
N ALA A 67 -14.54 -2.03 1.67
CA ALA A 67 -15.99 -1.88 1.49
C ALA A 67 -16.78 -2.96 2.23
N ASP A 68 -16.27 -4.20 2.27
CA ASP A 68 -16.89 -5.30 3.00
C ASP A 68 -16.74 -5.14 4.53
N ARG A 69 -15.55 -4.76 5.02
CA ARG A 69 -15.33 -4.46 6.45
C ARG A 69 -16.11 -3.27 6.96
N VAL A 70 -16.24 -2.21 6.15
CA VAL A 70 -17.00 -1.02 6.51
C VAL A 70 -18.49 -1.35 6.55
N ARG A 71 -19.00 -2.20 5.65
CA ARG A 71 -20.39 -2.71 5.72
C ARG A 71 -20.64 -3.49 7.01
N GLU A 72 -19.70 -4.34 7.43
CA GLU A 72 -19.82 -5.12 8.66
C GLU A 72 -19.71 -4.24 9.93
N ALA A 73 -18.81 -3.25 9.93
CA ALA A 73 -18.65 -2.31 11.04
C ALA A 73 -19.87 -1.38 11.25
N ILE A 74 -20.59 -1.05 10.18
CA ILE A 74 -21.80 -0.21 10.26
C ILE A 74 -23.02 -1.05 10.70
N GLN A 75 -23.09 -2.34 10.37
CA GLN A 75 -24.19 -3.22 10.80
C GLN A 75 -24.00 -3.82 12.21
N GLY A 76 -22.77 -3.85 12.75
CA GLY A 76 -22.46 -4.43 14.06
C GLY A 76 -22.78 -3.57 15.29
N ASN A 77 -23.18 -2.30 15.14
CA ASN A 77 -23.43 -1.40 16.27
C ASN A 77 -24.94 -1.22 16.59
N GLY A 78 -25.67 -2.34 16.66
CA GLY A 78 -27.13 -2.34 16.83
C GLY A 78 -27.71 -3.26 17.91
N THR A 79 -26.91 -4.08 18.60
CA THR A 79 -27.41 -4.87 19.74
C THR A 79 -26.88 -4.29 21.05
N ASN A 80 -27.55 -3.21 21.43
CA ASN A 80 -27.53 -2.64 22.77
C ASN A 80 -27.58 -3.77 23.82
N ALA A 81 -26.50 -3.86 24.58
CA ALA A 81 -26.43 -4.59 25.82
C ALA A 81 -27.41 -3.98 26.82
N SER A 82 -28.65 -4.47 26.80
CA SER A 82 -29.51 -4.38 27.99
C SER A 82 -29.02 -5.43 28.99
N GLY A 83 -28.02 -5.03 29.77
CA GLY A 83 -27.65 -5.68 31.03
C GLY A 83 -28.75 -5.56 32.10
N PRO A 84 -28.49 -6.07 33.31
CA PRO A 84 -29.31 -7.08 33.98
C PRO A 84 -30.36 -6.51 34.93
N ARG A 85 -31.46 -7.27 35.13
CA ARG A 85 -32.16 -7.39 36.41
C ARG A 85 -32.72 -8.81 36.57
#